data_AF-A0A1V6GX90-F1
#
_entry.id   AF-A0A1V6GX90-F1
#
_cell.length_a   1.000
_cell.length_b   1.000
_cell.length_c   1.000
_cell.angle_alpha   90.00
_cell.angle_beta   90.00
_cell.angle_gamma   90.00
#
_symmetry.space_group_name_H-M   'P 1'
#
loop_
_entity.id
_entity.type
_entity.pdbx_description
1 polymer ?
#
loop_
_entity_poly.entity_id
_entity_poly.type
_entity_poly.pdbx_seq_one_letter_code
_entity_poly.pdbx_strand_id
1 'polypeptide(L)'
;MKRVISSLILFCFFVVGFSGSLTFFVNEKPFQTLTDGFDLSRIYELTFEGKDYDAVPLREFLPIMESVDQLVIANSKDGQTTVYEDVRRGLLPFSVALSRKEPDQWLFFDGAHLFPFSSLSLFGDVAPKGALEVWVSWEGVPLLKTVIQQFSEHYGIPVKVLEVPNTATKLLSMLKAGGKVPDLVMIQCEGFEELVLSKAFQQVDALYDGFESLYAPDVFSLDNKRWAIPFYGDTQLLFYRKDRIPKLPEPLSLQELETLASELTTGDSLGLGWNLFSVYWFAPFQIGFGKESILEPDGSVKIQDSATAQALAFLKTWVDRQIAIPLERDAMVSMFTSGKLAMILSGSYSIPSFEELGIPFGITSYPYNAETGRWISPMLDFKGFGITRKTREPVLAMALLEYLTGPGAQTAFCIPVNKIPVNREVLGDQLETGGEVYQLYKHALDVGTYVPAYNAYDLYKNTLWKLLRFVFLDQMSIPEVLEKGQQIIDANVP
;
A
#
# COMPACT_ATOMS: atom_id res chain seq x y z
N MET A 1 -29.75 26.23 -21.50
CA MET A 1 -28.89 26.77 -22.57
C MET A 1 -27.51 27.01 -21.96
N LYS A 2 -26.44 26.45 -22.54
CA LYS A 2 -25.03 26.35 -22.07
C LYS A 2 -24.81 25.27 -20.99
N ARG A 3 -24.65 24.01 -21.41
CA ARG A 3 -23.43 23.28 -21.86
C ARG A 3 -22.75 22.56 -20.68
N VAL A 4 -23.30 21.38 -20.39
CA VAL A 4 -22.59 20.27 -19.73
C VAL A 4 -21.59 19.75 -20.75
N ILE A 5 -20.30 19.85 -20.45
CA ILE A 5 -19.25 19.13 -21.19
C ILE A 5 -19.12 17.79 -20.50
N SER A 6 -19.73 16.78 -21.11
CA SER A 6 -19.45 15.38 -20.85
C SER A 6 -18.02 15.11 -21.31
N SER A 7 -17.08 14.94 -20.39
CA SER A 7 -15.78 14.37 -20.71
C SER A 7 -15.98 12.88 -20.94
N LEU A 8 -16.43 12.52 -22.15
CA LEU A 8 -16.08 11.25 -22.74
C LEU A 8 -14.56 11.23 -22.81
N ILE A 9 -13.91 10.43 -21.97
CA ILE A 9 -12.55 9.97 -22.25
C ILE A 9 -12.70 9.06 -23.47
N LEU A 10 -12.64 9.67 -24.63
CA LEU A 10 -12.40 8.99 -25.89
C LEU A 10 -10.98 8.43 -25.73
N PHE A 11 -10.85 7.13 -25.51
CA PHE A 11 -9.59 6.42 -25.76
C PHE A 11 -9.32 6.57 -27.27
N CYS A 12 -8.69 7.68 -27.65
CA CYS A 12 -8.00 7.77 -28.91
C CYS A 12 -6.83 6.80 -28.83
N PHE A 13 -7.05 5.56 -29.29
CA PHE A 13 -5.97 4.71 -29.73
C PHE A 13 -5.25 5.45 -30.87
N PHE A 14 -4.23 6.23 -30.53
CA PHE A 14 -3.22 6.58 -31.51
C PHE A 14 -2.50 5.27 -31.83
N VAL A 15 -2.91 4.62 -32.92
CA VAL A 15 -2.08 3.62 -33.58
C VAL A 15 -0.91 4.41 -34.16
N VAL A 16 0.15 4.56 -33.38
CA VAL A 16 1.43 5.00 -33.91
C VAL A 16 1.93 3.85 -34.78
N GLY A 17 1.87 4.02 -36.10
CA GLY A 17 2.51 3.09 -37.03
C GLY A 17 4.03 3.20 -36.88
N PHE A 18 4.69 2.08 -36.65
CA PHE A 18 6.12 1.94 -36.37
C PHE A 18 6.75 0.99 -37.40
N SER A 19 7.73 1.49 -38.15
CA SER A 19 8.27 0.78 -39.31
C SER A 19 9.32 -0.32 -39.03
N GLY A 20 9.39 -0.88 -37.81
CA GLY A 20 10.39 -1.89 -37.44
C GLY A 20 9.86 -3.02 -36.54
N SER A 21 10.22 -4.27 -36.86
CA SER A 21 9.96 -5.41 -35.99
C SER A 21 11.11 -5.65 -35.02
N LEU A 22 10.80 -5.93 -33.76
CA LEU A 22 11.79 -6.30 -32.74
C LEU A 22 11.50 -7.72 -32.25
N THR A 23 12.47 -8.62 -32.37
CA THR A 23 12.31 -10.02 -31.92
C THR A 23 13.14 -10.28 -30.66
N PHE A 24 12.48 -10.86 -29.66
CA PHE A 24 13.06 -11.37 -28.43
C PHE A 24 13.35 -12.86 -28.59
N PHE A 25 14.57 -13.25 -28.26
CA PHE A 25 15.02 -14.65 -28.30
C PHE A 25 15.26 -15.18 -26.89
N VAL A 26 14.93 -16.45 -26.67
CA VAL A 26 15.24 -17.17 -25.44
C VAL A 26 15.91 -18.48 -25.81
N ASN A 27 17.15 -18.69 -25.35
CA ASN A 27 17.99 -19.85 -25.70
C ASN A 27 18.04 -20.07 -27.22
N GLU A 28 18.38 -19.00 -27.95
CA GLU A 28 18.49 -18.94 -29.42
C GLU A 28 17.19 -19.16 -30.20
N LYS A 29 16.04 -19.33 -29.53
CA LYS A 29 14.74 -19.52 -30.17
C LYS A 29 13.94 -18.23 -30.15
N PRO A 30 13.30 -17.83 -31.27
CA PRO A 30 12.36 -16.72 -31.26
C PRO A 30 11.24 -16.98 -30.24
N PHE A 31 11.00 -16.02 -29.36
CA PHE A 31 9.96 -16.09 -28.34
C PHE A 31 8.78 -15.17 -28.69
N GLN A 32 9.06 -13.88 -28.89
CA GLN A 32 8.06 -12.87 -29.22
C GLN A 32 8.63 -11.88 -30.24
N THR A 33 7.80 -11.44 -31.17
CA THR A 33 8.13 -10.35 -32.10
C THR A 33 7.13 -9.22 -31.91
N LEU A 34 7.62 -8.02 -31.61
CA LEU A 34 6.83 -6.81 -31.60
C LEU A 34 6.72 -6.27 -33.02
N THR A 35 5.50 -5.91 -33.40
CA THR A 35 5.13 -5.32 -34.69
C THR A 35 4.19 -4.14 -34.46
N ASP A 36 3.72 -3.51 -35.54
CA ASP A 36 2.64 -2.53 -35.50
C ASP A 36 1.43 -3.02 -34.69
N GLY A 37 0.95 -2.18 -33.77
CA GLY A 37 -0.21 -2.48 -32.91
C GLY A 37 0.14 -3.06 -31.54
N PHE A 38 1.36 -2.84 -31.04
CA PHE A 38 1.73 -3.19 -29.67
C PHE A 38 0.78 -2.57 -28.65
N ASP A 39 0.40 -3.36 -27.64
CA ASP A 39 -0.54 -2.95 -26.60
C ASP A 39 0.08 -1.89 -25.68
N LEU A 40 -0.36 -0.64 -25.86
CA LEU A 40 0.13 0.53 -25.12
C LEU A 40 -0.38 0.58 -23.67
N SER A 41 -1.24 -0.35 -23.24
CA SER A 41 -1.81 -0.34 -21.89
C SER A 41 -0.77 -0.55 -20.77
N ARG A 42 0.46 -0.90 -21.13
CA ARG A 42 1.57 -1.24 -20.23
C ARG A 42 2.73 -0.26 -20.29
N ILE A 43 2.56 0.83 -21.03
CA ILE A 43 3.55 1.89 -21.16
C ILE A 43 3.53 2.77 -19.92
N TYR A 44 4.71 3.10 -19.42
CA TYR A 44 4.94 4.13 -18.42
C TYR A 44 5.96 5.15 -18.94
N GLU A 45 6.04 6.30 -18.28
CA GLU A 45 6.94 7.39 -18.68
C GLU A 45 8.27 7.27 -17.93
N LEU A 46 9.34 6.92 -18.65
CA LEU A 46 10.70 6.84 -18.13
C LEU A 46 11.45 8.14 -18.40
N THR A 47 11.93 8.82 -17.37
CA THR A 47 12.81 10.00 -17.51
C THR A 47 14.29 9.59 -17.44
N PHE A 48 15.05 9.89 -18.49
CA PHE A 48 16.50 9.67 -18.56
C PHE A 48 17.22 10.90 -19.14
N GLU A 49 18.28 11.37 -18.45
CA GLU A 49 19.02 12.59 -18.81
C GLU A 49 18.12 13.82 -19.07
N GLY A 50 17.03 13.95 -18.29
CA GLY A 50 16.08 15.05 -18.41
C GLY A 50 15.16 14.98 -19.65
N LYS A 51 15.01 13.79 -20.24
CA LYS A 51 14.06 13.52 -21.34
C LYS A 51 13.15 12.36 -20.98
N ASP A 52 11.91 12.44 -21.44
CA ASP A 52 10.89 11.43 -21.19
C ASP A 52 10.73 10.47 -22.37
N TYR A 53 10.55 9.20 -22.04
CA TYR A 53 10.41 8.08 -22.97
C TYR A 53 9.20 7.24 -22.58
N ASP A 54 8.50 6.72 -23.58
CA ASP A 54 7.44 5.73 -23.36
C ASP A 54 8.12 4.36 -23.23
N ALA A 55 8.06 3.73 -22.06
CA ALA A 55 8.82 2.52 -21.74
C ALA A 55 7.95 1.37 -21.24
N VAL A 56 8.45 0.15 -21.43
CA VAL A 56 7.88 -1.09 -20.90
C VAL A 56 8.99 -1.91 -20.26
N PRO A 57 8.81 -2.47 -19.05
CA PRO A 57 9.84 -3.28 -18.41
C PRO A 57 10.14 -4.52 -19.25
N LEU A 58 11.42 -4.85 -19.42
CA LEU A 58 11.85 -5.92 -20.33
C LEU A 58 11.16 -7.27 -20.05
N ARG A 59 10.95 -7.61 -18.78
CA ARG A 59 10.29 -8.84 -18.33
C ARG A 59 8.87 -9.05 -18.87
N GLU A 60 8.19 -8.00 -19.32
CA GLU A 60 6.84 -8.10 -19.87
C GLU A 60 6.83 -8.61 -21.32
N PHE A 61 8.01 -8.70 -21.94
CA PHE A 61 8.22 -9.27 -23.28
C PHE A 61 8.80 -10.68 -23.26
N LEU A 62 8.97 -11.25 -22.06
CA LEU A 62 9.76 -12.45 -21.84
C LEU A 62 8.92 -13.50 -21.10
N PRO A 63 9.23 -14.79 -21.26
CA PRO A 63 8.67 -15.80 -20.37
C PRO A 63 9.22 -15.58 -18.95
N ILE A 64 8.55 -16.16 -17.95
CA ILE A 64 9.09 -16.17 -16.60
C ILE A 64 10.34 -17.04 -16.59
N MET A 65 11.45 -16.46 -16.17
CA MET A 65 12.75 -17.11 -16.10
C MET A 65 13.03 -17.56 -14.65
N GLU A 66 13.58 -18.76 -14.48
CA GLU A 66 14.16 -19.22 -13.21
C GLU A 66 15.58 -18.66 -13.01
N SER A 67 16.34 -18.57 -14.11
CA SER A 67 17.62 -17.88 -14.19
C SER A 67 17.77 -17.15 -15.51
N VAL A 68 18.51 -16.04 -15.49
CA VAL A 68 19.02 -15.39 -16.70
C VAL A 68 20.53 -15.36 -16.55
N ASP A 69 21.19 -16.25 -17.27
CA ASP A 69 22.64 -16.40 -17.22
C ASP A 69 23.31 -15.28 -18.04
N GLN A 70 22.71 -14.94 -19.18
CA GLN A 70 23.23 -13.95 -20.11
C GLN A 70 22.10 -13.18 -20.81
N LEU A 71 22.28 -11.87 -20.97
CA LEU A 71 21.47 -11.00 -21.81
C LEU A 71 22.37 -10.36 -22.87
N VAL A 72 22.00 -10.54 -24.14
CA VAL A 72 22.79 -10.12 -25.30
C VAL A 72 21.99 -9.13 -26.12
N ILE A 73 22.50 -7.91 -26.30
CA ILE A 73 21.83 -6.82 -27.03
C ILE A 73 22.68 -6.39 -28.22
N ALA A 74 22.11 -6.36 -29.42
CA ALA A 74 22.78 -5.83 -30.60
C ALA A 74 22.35 -4.38 -30.87
N ASN A 75 23.32 -3.46 -30.91
CA ASN A 75 23.09 -2.06 -31.23
C ASN A 75 22.71 -1.89 -32.70
N SER A 76 21.64 -1.14 -32.99
CA SER A 76 21.13 -0.99 -34.36
C SER A 76 21.93 0.00 -35.22
N LYS A 77 22.76 0.86 -34.61
CA LYS A 77 23.57 1.86 -35.34
C LYS A 77 24.88 1.29 -35.86
N ASP A 78 25.58 0.47 -35.08
CA ASP A 78 26.91 -0.03 -35.41
C ASP A 78 27.03 -1.57 -35.41
N GLY A 79 25.99 -2.29 -35.00
CA GLY A 79 25.96 -3.75 -34.91
C GLY A 79 26.79 -4.32 -33.75
N GLN A 80 27.36 -3.48 -32.88
CA GLN A 80 28.09 -3.97 -31.72
C GLN A 80 27.15 -4.66 -30.74
N THR A 81 27.64 -5.71 -30.12
CA THR A 81 26.88 -6.51 -29.15
C THR A 81 27.35 -6.20 -27.75
N THR A 82 26.41 -5.84 -26.87
CA THR A 82 26.63 -5.73 -25.44
C THR A 82 26.16 -7.00 -24.77
N VAL A 83 26.99 -7.56 -23.89
CA VAL A 83 26.69 -8.78 -23.13
C VAL A 83 26.65 -8.43 -21.65
N TYR A 84 25.51 -8.71 -21.03
CA TYR A 84 25.34 -8.66 -19.58
C TYR A 84 25.40 -10.10 -19.07
N GLU A 85 26.46 -10.40 -18.33
CA GLU A 85 26.68 -11.70 -17.69
C GLU A 85 26.10 -11.69 -16.26
N ASP A 86 25.76 -12.86 -15.74
CA ASP A 86 25.30 -13.03 -14.35
C ASP A 86 24.10 -12.13 -14.00
N VAL A 87 23.15 -11.99 -14.94
CA VAL A 87 21.87 -11.25 -14.75
C VAL A 87 20.91 -12.04 -13.86
N ARG A 88 21.45 -12.64 -12.79
CA ARG A 88 20.76 -13.61 -11.93
C ARG A 88 19.48 -12.98 -11.43
N ARG A 89 18.35 -13.44 -11.99
CA ARG A 89 16.95 -13.15 -11.63
C ARG A 89 16.45 -11.72 -11.88
N GLY A 90 17.28 -10.70 -11.81
CA GLY A 90 16.84 -9.31 -11.92
C GLY A 90 16.82 -8.76 -13.35
N LEU A 91 15.63 -8.65 -13.97
CA LEU A 91 15.43 -7.83 -15.18
C LEU A 91 14.81 -6.46 -14.91
N LEU A 92 14.69 -6.10 -13.63
CA LEU A 92 14.08 -4.87 -13.13
C LEU A 92 14.64 -3.56 -13.72
N PRO A 93 15.97 -3.36 -13.82
CA PRO A 93 16.50 -2.11 -14.37
C PRO A 93 16.37 -2.04 -15.90
N PHE A 94 16.02 -3.15 -16.56
CA PHE A 94 15.99 -3.22 -18.02
C PHE A 94 14.61 -2.89 -18.57
N SER A 95 14.56 -1.97 -19.53
CA SER A 95 13.32 -1.55 -20.17
C SER A 95 13.50 -1.37 -21.66
N VAL A 96 12.42 -1.59 -22.40
CA VAL A 96 12.33 -1.25 -23.82
C VAL A 96 11.57 0.06 -23.92
N ALA A 97 12.22 1.07 -24.47
CA ALA A 97 11.72 2.42 -24.53
C ALA A 97 11.59 2.93 -25.97
N LEU A 98 10.67 3.86 -26.16
CA LEU A 98 10.39 4.55 -27.41
C LEU A 98 10.46 6.06 -27.16
N SER A 99 11.14 6.76 -28.08
CA SER A 99 11.17 8.22 -28.06
C SER A 99 9.94 8.76 -28.77
N ARG A 100 9.23 9.72 -28.17
CA ARG A 100 8.13 10.42 -28.86
C ARG A 100 8.60 11.24 -30.06
N LYS A 101 9.88 11.64 -30.08
CA LYS A 101 10.50 12.41 -31.18
C LYS A 101 11.09 11.51 -32.26
N GLU A 102 11.50 10.32 -31.86
CA GLU A 102 12.01 9.26 -32.72
C GLU A 102 11.13 8.03 -32.47
N PRO A 103 9.89 8.01 -33.02
CA PRO A 103 9.21 6.74 -33.26
C PRO A 103 10.08 5.94 -34.25
N ASP A 104 9.70 4.87 -34.92
CA ASP A 104 10.62 4.07 -35.76
C ASP A 104 11.89 3.45 -35.09
N GLN A 105 12.37 3.91 -33.92
CA GLN A 105 13.57 3.38 -33.25
C GLN A 105 13.30 2.86 -31.83
N TRP A 106 13.58 1.58 -31.62
CA TRP A 106 13.58 0.94 -30.29
C TRP A 106 14.84 1.28 -29.51
N LEU A 107 14.67 1.67 -28.24
CA LEU A 107 15.75 1.96 -27.31
C LEU A 107 15.77 0.91 -26.19
N PHE A 108 16.95 0.46 -25.84
CA PHE A 108 17.19 -0.40 -24.68
C PHE A 108 17.74 0.47 -23.55
N PHE A 109 17.08 0.40 -22.39
CA PHE A 109 17.54 1.02 -21.15
C PHE A 109 18.02 -0.08 -20.21
N ASP A 110 19.24 0.03 -19.68
CA ASP A 110 19.80 -0.92 -18.70
C ASP A 110 19.85 -0.38 -17.26
N GLY A 111 19.20 0.76 -17.01
CA GLY A 111 19.29 1.49 -15.75
C GLY A 111 20.31 2.63 -15.75
N ALA A 112 21.33 2.57 -16.62
CA ALA A 112 22.41 3.56 -16.68
C ALA A 112 22.62 4.15 -18.07
N HIS A 113 22.32 3.38 -19.10
CA HIS A 113 22.54 3.69 -20.50
C HIS A 113 21.26 3.48 -21.29
N LEU A 114 21.02 4.38 -22.23
CA LEU A 114 19.94 4.29 -23.21
C LEU A 114 20.55 4.28 -24.61
N PHE A 115 20.30 3.22 -25.38
CA PHE A 115 20.86 3.12 -26.73
C PHE A 115 19.94 2.33 -27.67
N PRO A 116 20.02 2.59 -28.99
CA PRO A 116 19.16 1.94 -29.94
C PRO A 116 19.62 0.51 -30.22
N PHE A 117 18.68 -0.41 -30.37
CA PHE A 117 18.97 -1.84 -30.56
C PHE A 117 18.13 -2.46 -31.68
N SER A 118 18.61 -3.59 -32.23
CA SER A 118 17.96 -4.33 -33.33
C SER A 118 17.57 -5.75 -32.95
N SER A 119 18.19 -6.33 -31.92
CA SER A 119 17.84 -7.65 -31.41
C SER A 119 18.26 -7.81 -29.95
N LEU A 120 17.56 -8.71 -29.26
CA LEU A 120 17.80 -9.04 -27.85
C LEU A 120 17.67 -10.56 -27.67
N SER A 121 18.66 -11.19 -27.05
CA SER A 121 18.67 -12.62 -26.73
C SER A 121 18.94 -12.86 -25.26
N LEU A 122 18.07 -13.64 -24.60
CA LEU A 122 18.30 -14.17 -23.27
C LEU A 122 18.77 -15.62 -23.32
N PHE A 123 19.66 -15.95 -22.40
CA PHE A 123 20.09 -17.32 -22.14
C PHE A 123 19.86 -17.64 -20.66
N GLY A 124 19.31 -18.81 -20.39
CA GLY A 124 19.03 -19.28 -19.03
C GLY A 124 17.87 -20.25 -18.95
N ASP A 125 17.45 -20.56 -17.73
CA ASP A 125 16.37 -21.52 -17.50
C ASP A 125 15.01 -20.83 -17.48
N VAL A 126 14.10 -21.29 -18.35
CA VAL A 126 12.69 -20.86 -18.33
C VAL A 126 12.00 -21.57 -17.17
N ALA A 127 11.23 -20.83 -16.38
CA ALA A 127 10.52 -21.40 -15.24
C ALA A 127 9.58 -22.53 -15.70
N PRO A 128 9.46 -23.61 -14.92
CA PRO A 128 8.58 -24.71 -15.25
C PRO A 128 7.11 -24.27 -15.25
N LYS A 129 6.27 -24.99 -15.99
CA LYS A 129 4.83 -24.80 -15.91
C LYS A 129 4.32 -25.18 -14.53
N GLY A 130 3.51 -24.32 -13.94
CA GLY A 130 2.90 -24.54 -12.63
C GLY A 130 1.57 -23.81 -12.51
N ALA A 131 1.04 -23.73 -11.29
CA ALA A 131 -0.16 -22.97 -10.97
C ALA A 131 -0.02 -22.42 -9.55
N LEU A 132 -0.64 -21.26 -9.29
CA LEU A 132 -0.56 -20.59 -7.99
C LEU A 132 -1.93 -20.59 -7.31
N GLU A 133 -1.93 -20.71 -5.99
CA GLU A 133 -3.06 -20.29 -5.14
C GLU A 133 -2.65 -19.05 -4.34
N VAL A 134 -3.51 -18.02 -4.34
CA VAL A 134 -3.28 -16.74 -3.65
C VAL A 134 -4.46 -16.45 -2.74
N TRP A 135 -4.21 -16.12 -1.47
CA TRP A 135 -5.24 -15.62 -0.56
C TRP A 135 -5.15 -14.10 -0.44
N VAL A 136 -6.27 -13.41 -0.68
CA VAL A 136 -6.39 -11.96 -0.65
C VAL A 136 -7.49 -11.52 0.32
N SER A 137 -7.44 -10.26 0.76
CA SER A 137 -8.44 -9.65 1.65
C SER A 137 -8.53 -8.14 1.42
N TRP A 138 -9.37 -7.47 2.22
CA TRP A 138 -9.57 -6.01 2.29
C TRP A 138 -10.21 -5.37 1.03
N GLU A 139 -10.29 -4.04 1.02
CA GLU A 139 -10.95 -3.29 -0.04
C GLU A 139 -10.20 -3.42 -1.38
N GLY A 140 -10.95 -3.51 -2.48
CA GLY A 140 -10.39 -3.63 -3.83
C GLY A 140 -10.18 -5.06 -4.32
N VAL A 141 -10.54 -6.09 -3.54
CA VAL A 141 -10.40 -7.51 -3.97
C VAL A 141 -10.95 -7.81 -5.38
N PRO A 142 -12.13 -7.30 -5.81
CA PRO A 142 -12.58 -7.51 -7.19
C PRO A 142 -11.59 -6.99 -8.25
N LEU A 143 -11.01 -5.81 -8.04
CA LEU A 143 -10.02 -5.22 -8.94
C LEU A 143 -8.69 -5.98 -8.87
N LEU A 144 -8.24 -6.35 -7.68
CA LEU A 144 -7.03 -7.17 -7.51
C LEU A 144 -7.14 -8.53 -8.21
N LYS A 145 -8.31 -9.17 -8.17
CA LYS A 145 -8.58 -10.41 -8.92
C LYS A 145 -8.42 -10.18 -10.43
N THR A 146 -8.90 -9.06 -10.96
CA THR A 146 -8.71 -8.68 -12.38
C THR A 146 -7.24 -8.49 -12.72
N VAL A 147 -6.47 -7.79 -11.88
CA VAL A 147 -5.02 -7.57 -12.09
C VAL A 147 -4.26 -8.89 -12.07
N ILE A 148 -4.57 -9.79 -11.12
CA ILE A 148 -3.96 -11.13 -11.06
C ILE A 148 -4.38 -11.99 -12.26
N GLN A 149 -5.62 -11.84 -12.74
CA GLN A 149 -6.09 -12.54 -13.94
C GLN A 149 -5.33 -12.09 -15.19
N GLN A 150 -5.00 -10.81 -15.32
CA GLN A 150 -4.16 -10.29 -16.42
C GLN A 150 -2.77 -10.94 -16.42
N PHE A 151 -2.14 -11.08 -15.25
CA PHE A 151 -0.91 -11.87 -15.11
C PHE A 151 -1.10 -13.32 -15.57
N SER A 152 -2.18 -13.97 -15.13
CA SER A 152 -2.50 -15.35 -15.45
C SER A 152 -2.61 -15.57 -16.97
N GLU A 153 -3.33 -14.67 -17.66
CA GLU A 153 -3.53 -14.72 -19.10
C GLU A 153 -2.25 -14.42 -19.88
N HIS A 154 -1.49 -13.42 -19.42
CA HIS A 154 -0.26 -12.98 -20.07
C HIS A 154 0.80 -14.08 -20.08
N TYR A 155 1.02 -14.76 -18.95
CA TYR A 155 2.04 -15.80 -18.81
C TYR A 155 1.49 -17.23 -19.02
N GLY A 156 0.18 -17.40 -19.20
CA GLY A 156 -0.43 -18.72 -19.33
C GLY A 156 -0.30 -19.58 -18.06
N ILE A 157 -0.24 -18.95 -16.88
CA ILE A 157 -0.11 -19.60 -15.57
C ILE A 157 -1.47 -19.53 -14.87
N PRO A 158 -2.13 -20.65 -14.55
CA PRO A 158 -3.37 -20.62 -13.77
C PRO A 158 -3.13 -20.04 -12.36
N VAL A 159 -3.88 -19.00 -11.99
CA VAL A 159 -3.84 -18.42 -10.64
C VAL A 159 -5.23 -18.51 -10.00
N LYS A 160 -5.33 -19.28 -8.92
CA LYS A 160 -6.54 -19.41 -8.11
C LYS A 160 -6.51 -18.39 -6.97
N VAL A 161 -7.36 -17.36 -7.06
CA VAL A 161 -7.47 -16.34 -6.02
C VAL A 161 -8.64 -16.63 -5.08
N LEU A 162 -8.37 -16.72 -3.78
CA LEU A 162 -9.38 -16.90 -2.74
C LEU A 162 -9.46 -15.66 -1.84
N GLU A 163 -10.67 -15.14 -1.67
CA GLU A 163 -10.94 -14.07 -0.72
C GLU A 163 -11.11 -14.66 0.68
N VAL A 164 -10.32 -14.17 1.63
CA VAL A 164 -10.28 -14.65 3.01
C VAL A 164 -10.38 -13.46 3.96
N PRO A 165 -11.45 -13.33 4.76
CA PRO A 165 -11.63 -12.17 5.64
C PRO A 165 -10.48 -11.95 6.63
N ASN A 166 -9.87 -13.01 7.14
CA ASN A 166 -8.67 -12.94 7.98
C ASN A 166 -7.65 -13.99 7.52
N THR A 167 -6.74 -13.55 6.64
CA THR A 167 -5.73 -14.39 6.02
C THR A 167 -4.74 -14.98 7.03
N ALA A 168 -4.27 -14.17 7.97
CA ALA A 168 -3.31 -14.57 9.02
C ALA A 168 -3.87 -15.70 9.90
N THR A 169 -5.07 -15.52 10.46
CA THR A 169 -5.72 -16.50 11.34
C THR A 169 -5.98 -17.82 10.61
N LYS A 170 -6.47 -17.74 9.36
CA LYS A 170 -6.70 -18.93 8.53
C LYS A 170 -5.38 -19.66 8.24
N LEU A 171 -4.31 -18.92 7.92
CA LEU A 171 -3.00 -19.51 7.62
C LEU A 171 -2.44 -20.24 8.84
N LEU A 172 -2.43 -19.60 10.01
CA LEU A 172 -1.98 -20.22 11.27
C LEU A 172 -2.79 -21.47 11.60
N SER A 173 -4.11 -21.43 11.43
CA SER A 173 -4.99 -22.59 11.68
C SER A 173 -4.66 -23.76 10.75
N MET A 174 -4.45 -23.49 9.46
CA MET A 174 -4.08 -24.52 8.48
C MET A 174 -2.69 -25.09 8.73
N LEU A 175 -1.72 -24.26 9.14
CA LEU A 175 -0.39 -24.72 9.51
C LEU A 175 -0.44 -25.65 10.73
N LYS A 176 -1.16 -25.26 11.78
CA LYS A 176 -1.37 -26.06 13.00
C LYS A 176 -2.05 -27.40 12.70
N ALA A 177 -3.01 -27.41 11.78
CA ALA A 177 -3.70 -28.63 11.34
C ALA A 177 -2.89 -29.50 10.36
N GLY A 178 -1.70 -29.06 9.93
CA GLY A 178 -0.92 -29.75 8.89
C GLY A 178 -1.55 -29.69 7.50
N GLY A 179 -2.52 -28.80 7.28
CA GLY A 179 -3.26 -28.66 6.03
C GLY A 179 -2.45 -28.03 4.90
N LYS A 180 -3.07 -28.02 3.70
CA LYS A 180 -2.56 -27.31 2.52
C LYS A 180 -2.74 -25.80 2.70
N VAL A 181 -1.70 -25.05 2.39
CA VAL A 181 -1.66 -23.58 2.42
C VAL A 181 -1.45 -23.05 0.99
N PRO A 182 -1.81 -21.80 0.68
CA PRO A 182 -1.61 -21.23 -0.65
C PRO A 182 -0.12 -20.93 -0.89
N ASP A 183 0.23 -20.52 -2.11
CA ASP A 183 1.60 -20.09 -2.43
C ASP A 183 1.87 -18.70 -1.89
N LEU A 184 0.88 -17.81 -1.98
CA LEU A 184 0.94 -16.42 -1.55
C LEU A 184 -0.21 -16.07 -0.61
N VAL A 185 0.08 -15.26 0.40
CA VAL A 185 -0.92 -14.76 1.35
C VAL A 185 -0.74 -13.27 1.54
N MET A 186 -1.82 -12.52 1.29
CA MET A 186 -1.87 -11.10 1.60
C MET A 186 -1.95 -10.91 3.13
N ILE A 187 -1.14 -10.00 3.67
CA ILE A 187 -0.98 -9.73 5.10
C ILE A 187 -1.00 -8.22 5.37
N GLN A 188 -1.13 -7.88 6.65
CA GLN A 188 -0.91 -6.54 7.21
C GLN A 188 0.08 -6.66 8.39
N CYS A 189 0.50 -5.55 8.99
CA CYS A 189 1.49 -5.56 10.08
C CYS A 189 1.02 -6.33 11.32
N GLU A 190 -0.27 -6.27 11.66
CA GLU A 190 -0.85 -7.04 12.77
C GLU A 190 -0.78 -8.55 12.51
N GLY A 191 -0.34 -9.28 13.53
CA GLY A 191 -0.15 -10.73 13.50
C GLY A 191 1.03 -11.19 12.62
N PHE A 192 1.80 -10.26 12.06
CA PHE A 192 2.92 -10.58 11.18
C PHE A 192 4.03 -11.35 11.89
N GLU A 193 4.47 -10.89 13.06
CA GLU A 193 5.52 -11.57 13.82
C GLU A 193 5.12 -12.99 14.20
N GLU A 194 3.90 -13.24 14.66
CA GLU A 194 3.40 -14.60 14.92
C GLU A 194 3.46 -15.51 13.67
N LEU A 195 3.20 -14.98 12.47
CA LEU A 195 3.33 -15.75 11.22
C LEU A 195 4.78 -16.13 10.96
N VAL A 196 5.72 -15.21 11.17
CA VAL A 196 7.16 -15.46 10.99
C VAL A 196 7.67 -16.46 12.03
N LEU A 197 7.34 -16.29 13.31
CA LEU A 197 7.70 -17.21 14.40
C LEU A 197 7.11 -18.61 14.19
N SER A 198 5.89 -18.68 13.65
CA SER A 198 5.24 -19.93 13.23
C SER A 198 5.82 -20.55 11.96
N LYS A 199 6.87 -19.95 11.39
CA LYS A 199 7.55 -20.41 10.17
C LYS A 199 6.61 -20.49 8.96
N ALA A 200 5.63 -19.58 8.90
CA ALA A 200 4.63 -19.54 7.84
C ALA A 200 5.23 -19.09 6.50
N PHE A 201 6.24 -18.22 6.52
CA PHE A 201 6.79 -17.58 5.32
C PHE A 201 8.25 -17.95 5.04
N GLN A 202 8.65 -17.74 3.80
CA GLN A 202 10.05 -17.71 3.38
C GLN A 202 10.63 -16.30 3.63
N GLN A 203 11.93 -16.23 3.90
CA GLN A 203 12.65 -14.96 3.86
C GLN A 203 12.81 -14.55 2.40
N VAL A 204 12.51 -13.28 2.07
CA VAL A 204 12.41 -12.81 0.68
C VAL A 204 13.64 -12.02 0.21
N ASP A 205 14.60 -11.73 1.09
CA ASP A 205 15.81 -10.94 0.76
C ASP A 205 16.63 -11.49 -0.41
N ALA A 206 16.72 -12.82 -0.54
CA ALA A 206 17.48 -13.48 -1.61
C ALA A 206 16.57 -13.96 -2.77
N LEU A 207 15.27 -13.69 -2.68
CA LEU A 207 14.27 -14.13 -3.65
C LEU A 207 13.73 -12.96 -4.48
N TYR A 208 13.69 -11.75 -3.91
CA TYR A 208 13.17 -10.55 -4.55
C TYR A 208 14.24 -9.48 -4.69
N ASP A 209 14.51 -9.08 -5.93
CA ASP A 209 15.51 -8.07 -6.26
C ASP A 209 14.90 -6.67 -6.45
N GLY A 210 13.57 -6.54 -6.30
CA GLY A 210 12.82 -5.30 -6.57
C GLY A 210 12.69 -4.33 -5.42
N PHE A 211 13.29 -4.59 -4.25
CA PHE A 211 13.01 -3.78 -3.06
C PHE A 211 13.42 -2.31 -3.20
N GLU A 212 14.45 -1.99 -3.97
CA GLU A 212 14.91 -0.60 -4.16
C GLU A 212 13.86 0.27 -4.87
N SER A 213 13.03 -0.33 -5.72
CA SER A 213 11.93 0.37 -6.38
C SER A 213 10.68 0.52 -5.51
N LEU A 214 10.69 -0.03 -4.29
CA LEU A 214 9.58 0.05 -3.35
C LEU A 214 9.80 1.13 -2.29
N TYR A 215 8.72 1.83 -1.98
CA TYR A 215 8.55 2.66 -0.80
C TYR A 215 8.27 1.76 0.41
N ALA A 216 8.86 2.12 1.56
CA ALA A 216 8.81 1.35 2.79
C ALA A 216 9.13 -0.16 2.61
N PRO A 217 10.23 -0.53 1.94
CA PRO A 217 10.54 -1.93 1.61
C PRO A 217 10.73 -2.81 2.86
N ASP A 218 11.06 -2.18 3.99
CA ASP A 218 11.38 -2.88 5.24
C ASP A 218 10.18 -2.99 6.20
N VAL A 219 8.98 -2.53 5.83
CA VAL A 219 7.79 -2.52 6.71
C VAL A 219 7.39 -3.91 7.22
N PHE A 220 7.71 -4.95 6.44
CA PHE A 220 7.53 -6.36 6.80
C PHE A 220 8.86 -7.04 7.12
N SER A 221 9.63 -6.44 8.02
CA SER A 221 10.90 -6.97 8.49
C SER A 221 10.90 -7.31 9.97
N LEU A 222 11.61 -8.37 10.32
CA LEU A 222 11.94 -8.75 11.70
C LEU A 222 13.40 -9.18 11.73
N ASP A 223 14.14 -8.75 12.75
CA ASP A 223 15.57 -9.01 12.91
C ASP A 223 16.40 -8.65 11.67
N ASN A 224 16.12 -7.50 11.06
CA ASN A 224 16.76 -7.00 9.82
C ASN A 224 16.61 -7.94 8.60
N LYS A 225 15.55 -8.75 8.57
CA LYS A 225 15.23 -9.63 7.45
C LYS A 225 13.82 -9.37 6.96
N ARG A 226 13.64 -9.31 5.65
CA ARG A 226 12.31 -9.13 5.03
C ARG A 226 11.64 -10.49 4.86
N TRP A 227 10.38 -10.60 5.27
CA TRP A 227 9.58 -11.84 5.16
C TRP A 227 8.34 -11.71 4.28
N ALA A 228 8.02 -10.50 3.84
CA ALA A 228 6.96 -10.23 2.88
C ALA A 228 7.29 -8.98 2.06
N ILE A 229 6.60 -8.83 0.94
CA ILE A 229 6.78 -7.71 0.01
C ILE A 229 5.58 -6.76 0.16
N PRO A 230 5.79 -5.47 0.46
CA PRO A 230 4.70 -4.52 0.55
C PRO A 230 4.03 -4.34 -0.82
N PHE A 231 2.72 -4.08 -0.83
CA PHE A 231 1.91 -3.97 -2.04
C PHE A 231 1.12 -2.66 -2.11
N TYR A 232 0.55 -2.17 -1.00
CA TYR A 232 0.00 -0.81 -0.92
C TYR A 232 -0.04 -0.33 0.52
N GLY A 233 -0.15 0.98 0.70
CA GLY A 233 -0.40 1.63 1.99
C GLY A 233 -1.81 2.22 2.10
N ASP A 234 -2.31 2.27 3.33
CA ASP A 234 -3.41 3.15 3.73
C ASP A 234 -2.90 4.16 4.76
N THR A 235 -3.58 5.30 4.85
CA THR A 235 -3.32 6.29 5.89
C THR A 235 -4.61 6.80 6.51
N GLN A 236 -4.50 7.41 7.69
CA GLN A 236 -5.62 8.01 8.39
C GLN A 236 -5.90 9.43 7.91
N LEU A 237 -7.18 9.76 7.76
CA LEU A 237 -7.68 11.06 7.30
C LEU A 237 -8.91 11.51 8.11
N LEU A 238 -9.12 12.83 8.20
CA LEU A 238 -10.37 13.37 8.71
C LEU A 238 -11.34 13.54 7.53
N PHE A 239 -12.51 12.91 7.65
CA PHE A 239 -13.59 13.01 6.68
C PHE A 239 -14.63 14.00 7.18
N TYR A 240 -15.17 14.81 6.28
CA TYR A 240 -16.23 15.77 6.59
C TYR A 240 -17.33 15.78 5.53
N ARG A 241 -18.54 16.17 5.92
CA ARG A 241 -19.72 16.30 5.05
C ARG A 241 -19.68 17.64 4.30
N LYS A 242 -19.51 17.64 2.97
CA LYS A 242 -19.42 18.85 2.12
C LYS A 242 -20.71 19.66 2.07
N ASP A 243 -21.86 19.03 2.28
CA ASP A 243 -23.17 19.69 2.38
C ASP A 243 -23.36 20.44 3.72
N ARG A 244 -22.48 20.23 4.69
CA ARG A 244 -22.48 20.91 6.00
C ARG A 244 -21.29 21.84 6.17
N ILE A 245 -20.12 21.38 5.71
CA ILE A 245 -18.84 22.08 5.77
C ILE A 245 -18.34 22.19 4.33
N PRO A 246 -18.52 23.32 3.64
CA PRO A 246 -18.08 23.43 2.25
C PRO A 246 -16.57 23.20 2.06
N LYS A 247 -15.75 23.68 3.01
CA LYS A 247 -14.30 23.49 3.04
C LYS A 247 -13.76 23.65 4.46
N LEU A 248 -12.80 22.82 4.85
CA LEU A 248 -12.04 22.96 6.09
C LEU A 248 -10.77 23.81 5.88
N PRO A 249 -10.32 24.56 6.90
CA PRO A 249 -8.98 25.12 6.89
C PRO A 249 -7.92 24.01 6.97
N GLU A 250 -6.80 24.22 6.28
CA GLU A 250 -5.63 23.34 6.33
C GLU A 250 -4.38 24.19 6.58
N PRO A 251 -3.58 23.92 7.63
CA PRO A 251 -3.75 22.86 8.63
C PRO A 251 -4.86 23.18 9.65
N LEU A 252 -5.48 22.14 10.23
CA LEU A 252 -6.50 22.27 11.29
C LEU A 252 -5.87 21.96 12.65
N SER A 253 -6.00 22.84 13.64
CA SER A 253 -5.59 22.54 15.02
C SER A 253 -6.66 21.73 15.77
N LEU A 254 -6.27 21.07 16.85
CA LEU A 254 -7.21 20.40 17.76
C LEU A 254 -8.27 21.36 18.32
N GLN A 255 -7.90 22.60 18.65
CA GLN A 255 -8.80 23.61 19.19
C GLN A 255 -9.83 24.08 18.15
N GLU A 256 -9.41 24.23 16.89
CA GLU A 256 -10.31 24.55 15.78
C GLU A 256 -11.26 23.38 15.48
N LEU A 257 -10.76 22.15 15.49
CA LEU A 257 -11.59 20.95 15.35
C LEU A 257 -12.64 20.84 16.46
N GLU A 258 -12.24 21.08 17.71
CA GLU A 258 -13.14 21.10 18.87
C GLU A 258 -14.24 22.15 18.71
N THR A 259 -13.87 23.37 18.31
CA THR A 259 -14.81 24.49 18.12
C THR A 259 -15.82 24.13 17.03
N LEU A 260 -15.33 23.67 15.88
CA LEU A 260 -16.17 23.30 14.75
C LEU A 260 -17.10 22.11 15.09
N ALA A 261 -16.58 21.09 15.78
CA ALA A 261 -17.39 19.95 16.22
C ALA A 261 -18.50 20.39 17.20
N SER A 262 -18.20 21.32 18.10
CA SER A 262 -19.20 21.86 19.02
C SER A 262 -20.29 22.64 18.29
N GLU A 263 -19.92 23.49 17.33
CA GLU A 263 -20.87 24.29 16.53
C GLU A 263 -21.79 23.43 15.65
N LEU A 264 -21.27 22.31 15.13
CA LEU A 264 -22.01 21.39 14.27
C LEU A 264 -22.88 20.40 15.05
N THR A 265 -22.69 20.31 16.37
CA THR A 265 -23.51 19.48 17.25
C THR A 265 -24.81 20.22 17.56
N THR A 266 -25.90 19.80 16.92
CA THR A 266 -27.21 20.47 17.00
C THR A 266 -28.32 19.42 16.99
N GLY A 267 -29.21 19.42 17.99
CA GLY A 267 -30.41 18.56 18.01
C GLY A 267 -30.13 17.11 17.59
N ASP A 268 -30.52 16.75 16.37
CA ASP A 268 -30.43 15.41 15.78
C ASP A 268 -29.09 15.11 15.06
N SER A 269 -28.11 16.00 15.14
CA SER A 269 -26.82 15.90 14.44
C SER A 269 -25.65 16.17 15.37
N LEU A 270 -24.56 15.45 15.13
CA LEU A 270 -23.35 15.45 15.94
C LEU A 270 -22.18 15.94 15.08
N GLY A 271 -21.33 16.78 15.66
CA GLY A 271 -20.23 17.40 14.93
C GLY A 271 -19.11 16.42 14.60
N LEU A 272 -18.67 15.63 15.59
CA LEU A 272 -17.56 14.68 15.44
C LEU A 272 -17.92 13.31 16.03
N GLY A 273 -17.67 12.26 15.25
CA GLY A 273 -17.83 10.88 15.68
C GLY A 273 -16.52 10.15 15.49
N TRP A 274 -16.17 9.30 16.46
CA TRP A 274 -14.86 8.71 16.47
C TRP A 274 -14.81 7.36 17.18
N ASN A 275 -14.09 6.40 16.58
CA ASN A 275 -13.71 5.13 17.20
C ASN A 275 -12.59 5.26 18.24
N LEU A 276 -12.91 5.95 19.33
CA LEU A 276 -12.05 6.17 20.49
C LEU A 276 -11.61 4.88 21.21
N PHE A 277 -12.30 3.76 21.00
CA PHE A 277 -11.92 2.48 21.63
C PHE A 277 -10.80 1.77 20.88
N SER A 278 -10.54 2.11 19.61
CA SER A 278 -9.49 1.46 18.84
C SER A 278 -8.17 2.22 18.95
N VAL A 279 -7.14 1.48 19.33
CA VAL A 279 -5.78 1.99 19.48
C VAL A 279 -5.19 2.50 18.18
N TYR A 280 -5.63 1.94 17.03
CA TYR A 280 -5.25 2.47 15.73
C TYR A 280 -5.53 3.98 15.64
N TRP A 281 -6.61 4.46 16.26
CA TRP A 281 -6.93 5.89 16.28
C TRP A 281 -6.40 6.63 17.50
N PHE A 282 -6.19 5.95 18.63
CA PHE A 282 -5.66 6.57 19.84
C PHE A 282 -4.13 6.81 19.78
N ALA A 283 -3.36 5.90 19.17
CA ALA A 283 -1.90 6.00 19.08
C ALA A 283 -1.39 7.32 18.45
N PRO A 284 -2.00 7.83 17.35
CA PRO A 284 -1.71 9.17 16.83
C PRO A 284 -1.73 10.29 17.88
N PHE A 285 -2.66 10.22 18.84
CA PHE A 285 -2.79 11.22 19.90
C PHE A 285 -1.69 11.09 20.93
N GLN A 286 -1.24 9.88 21.30
CA GLN A 286 -0.07 9.76 22.17
C GLN A 286 1.14 10.46 21.57
N ILE A 287 1.36 10.31 20.27
CA ILE A 287 2.47 10.93 19.55
C ILE A 287 2.31 12.45 19.50
N GLY A 288 1.12 12.94 19.15
CA GLY A 288 0.81 14.38 19.14
C GLY A 288 0.90 15.04 20.52
N PHE A 289 0.78 14.27 21.60
CA PHE A 289 0.95 14.72 22.99
C PHE A 289 2.36 14.46 23.55
N GLY A 290 3.30 14.07 22.70
CA GLY A 290 4.73 14.04 23.03
C GLY A 290 5.36 12.66 23.23
N LYS A 291 4.67 11.57 22.86
CA LYS A 291 5.31 10.24 22.78
C LYS A 291 6.17 10.19 21.52
N GLU A 292 7.42 9.74 21.64
CA GLU A 292 8.36 9.73 20.50
C GLU A 292 8.12 8.56 19.53
N SER A 293 7.68 7.42 20.04
CA SER A 293 7.42 6.20 19.25
C SER A 293 6.41 5.31 19.96
N ILE A 294 5.71 4.45 19.20
CA ILE A 294 4.82 3.42 19.76
C ILE A 294 5.63 2.31 20.44
N LEU A 295 6.68 1.83 19.77
CA LEU A 295 7.63 0.87 20.33
C LEU A 295 8.83 1.60 20.95
N GLU A 296 9.29 1.11 22.08
CA GLU A 296 10.55 1.49 22.69
C GLU A 296 11.75 0.87 21.92
N PRO A 297 12.99 1.36 22.10
CA PRO A 297 14.16 0.84 21.37
C PRO A 297 14.46 -0.64 21.60
N ASP A 298 13.98 -1.21 22.70
CA ASP A 298 14.09 -2.64 23.03
C ASP A 298 12.94 -3.49 22.44
N GLY A 299 12.02 -2.88 21.68
CA GLY A 299 10.86 -3.53 21.08
C GLY A 299 9.64 -3.63 22.01
N SER A 300 9.74 -3.19 23.27
CA SER A 300 8.62 -3.18 24.21
C SER A 300 7.65 -2.01 23.95
N VAL A 301 6.51 -2.00 24.65
CA VAL A 301 5.56 -0.88 24.61
C VAL A 301 5.33 -0.33 26.01
N LYS A 302 5.55 0.99 26.15
CA LYS A 302 5.18 1.74 27.34
C LYS A 302 3.90 2.52 27.12
N ILE A 303 2.95 2.42 28.05
CA ILE A 303 1.72 3.21 28.06
C ILE A 303 1.56 4.01 29.35
N GLN A 304 2.24 3.61 30.44
CA GLN A 304 2.29 4.39 31.68
C GLN A 304 3.33 5.52 31.55
N ASP A 305 3.00 6.50 30.71
CA ASP A 305 3.81 7.69 30.46
C ASP A 305 2.96 8.96 30.42
N SER A 306 3.62 10.12 30.53
CA SER A 306 2.96 11.42 30.61
C SER A 306 2.20 11.78 29.33
N ALA A 307 2.74 11.44 28.15
CA ALA A 307 2.13 11.77 26.88
C ALA A 307 0.80 11.01 26.70
N THR A 308 0.80 9.72 27.05
CA THR A 308 -0.40 8.87 27.03
C THR A 308 -1.45 9.35 28.03
N ALA A 309 -1.04 9.72 29.24
CA ALA A 309 -1.95 10.27 30.24
C ALA A 309 -2.59 11.60 29.79
N GLN A 310 -1.80 12.50 29.19
CA GLN A 310 -2.29 13.78 28.68
C GLN A 310 -3.23 13.60 27.47
N ALA A 311 -2.89 12.70 26.54
CA ALA A 311 -3.77 12.36 25.43
C ALA A 311 -5.11 11.82 25.92
N LEU A 312 -5.12 10.87 26.87
CA LEU A 312 -6.37 10.35 27.45
C LEU A 312 -7.16 11.43 28.17
N ALA A 313 -6.50 12.29 28.95
CA ALA A 313 -7.17 13.37 29.66
C ALA A 313 -7.83 14.32 28.67
N PHE A 314 -7.13 14.73 27.61
CA PHE A 314 -7.68 15.56 26.55
C PHE A 314 -8.90 14.92 25.89
N LEU A 315 -8.79 13.66 25.44
CA LEU A 315 -9.89 12.94 24.81
C LEU A 315 -11.08 12.74 25.74
N LYS A 316 -10.84 12.50 27.03
CA LYS A 316 -11.89 12.42 28.03
C LYS A 316 -12.66 13.74 28.15
N THR A 317 -11.98 14.90 28.07
CA THR A 317 -12.68 16.19 28.07
C THR A 317 -13.61 16.35 26.87
N TRP A 318 -13.23 15.84 25.69
CA TRP A 318 -14.08 15.86 24.50
C TRP A 318 -15.33 15.00 24.66
N VAL A 319 -15.18 13.81 25.25
CA VAL A 319 -16.30 12.92 25.54
C VAL A 319 -17.24 13.56 26.57
N ASP A 320 -16.69 14.09 27.68
CA ASP A 320 -17.47 14.65 28.79
C ASP A 320 -18.26 15.89 28.38
N ARG A 321 -17.67 16.70 27.50
CA ARG A 321 -18.30 17.90 26.93
C ARG A 321 -19.14 17.61 25.69
N GLN A 322 -19.28 16.33 25.31
CA GLN A 322 -20.04 15.87 24.14
C GLN A 322 -19.58 16.49 22.81
N ILE A 323 -18.31 16.88 22.72
CA ILE A 323 -17.66 17.36 21.48
C ILE A 323 -17.50 16.19 20.50
N ALA A 324 -17.13 15.02 21.04
CA ALA A 324 -17.00 13.79 20.29
C ALA A 324 -17.74 12.66 21.03
N ILE A 325 -18.37 11.77 20.27
CA ILE A 325 -19.01 10.58 20.84
C ILE A 325 -18.17 9.35 20.48
N PRO A 326 -17.81 8.51 21.47
CA PRO A 326 -17.09 7.27 21.23
C PRO A 326 -18.04 6.25 20.57
N LEU A 327 -17.67 5.77 19.38
CA LEU A 327 -18.47 4.85 18.58
C LEU A 327 -17.62 3.68 18.08
N GLU A 328 -18.19 2.48 17.99
CA GLU A 328 -17.54 1.43 17.19
C GLU A 328 -17.50 1.82 15.70
N ARG A 329 -16.52 1.31 14.96
CA ARG A 329 -16.25 1.68 13.56
C ARG A 329 -17.51 1.68 12.69
N ASP A 330 -18.27 0.60 12.72
CA ASP A 330 -19.42 0.44 11.82
C ASP A 330 -20.57 1.38 12.17
N ALA A 331 -20.77 1.67 13.47
CA ALA A 331 -21.74 2.67 13.92
C ALA A 331 -21.33 4.08 13.49
N MET A 332 -20.05 4.43 13.65
CA MET A 332 -19.49 5.71 13.20
C MET A 332 -19.65 5.90 11.68
N VAL A 333 -19.27 4.89 10.89
CA VAL A 333 -19.42 4.93 9.43
C VAL A 333 -20.90 5.05 9.04
N SER A 334 -21.79 4.24 9.65
CA SER A 334 -23.22 4.30 9.37
C SER A 334 -23.84 5.66 9.69
N MET A 335 -23.46 6.28 10.81
CA MET A 335 -23.96 7.60 11.19
C MET A 335 -23.42 8.72 10.28
N PHE A 336 -22.18 8.60 9.79
CA PHE A 336 -21.63 9.55 8.81
C PHE A 336 -22.32 9.45 7.45
N THR A 337 -22.50 8.22 6.93
CA THR A 337 -23.16 8.01 5.64
C THR A 337 -24.63 8.41 5.68
N SER A 338 -25.31 8.25 6.82
CA SER A 338 -26.69 8.73 7.03
C SER A 338 -26.78 10.23 7.31
N GLY A 339 -25.66 10.96 7.33
CA GLY A 339 -25.61 12.40 7.59
C GLY A 339 -25.87 12.80 9.05
N LYS A 340 -25.83 11.87 10.02
CA LYS A 340 -25.96 12.18 11.45
C LYS A 340 -24.66 12.71 12.06
N LEU A 341 -23.52 12.39 11.46
CA LEU A 341 -22.21 12.94 11.82
C LEU A 341 -21.73 13.91 10.73
N ALA A 342 -21.24 15.08 11.15
CA ALA A 342 -20.64 16.04 10.22
C ALA A 342 -19.19 15.71 9.88
N MET A 343 -18.43 15.15 10.84
CA MET A 343 -17.03 14.75 10.68
C MET A 343 -16.75 13.41 11.35
N ILE A 344 -15.81 12.64 10.78
CA ILE A 344 -15.27 11.41 11.38
C ILE A 344 -13.76 11.29 11.16
N LEU A 345 -13.09 10.60 12.06
CA LEU A 345 -11.73 10.09 11.84
C LEU A 345 -11.83 8.69 11.26
N SER A 346 -11.36 8.51 10.01
CA SER A 346 -11.29 7.21 9.32
C SER A 346 -9.98 7.09 8.55
N GLY A 347 -9.88 6.11 7.64
CA GLY A 347 -8.71 5.90 6.78
C GLY A 347 -9.05 6.03 5.30
N SER A 348 -8.02 6.17 4.47
CA SER A 348 -8.09 6.20 3.00
C SER A 348 -8.91 5.05 2.43
N TYR A 349 -8.90 3.88 3.08
CA TYR A 349 -9.72 2.72 2.71
C TYR A 349 -11.24 3.02 2.64
N SER A 350 -11.73 4.08 3.31
CA SER A 350 -13.15 4.46 3.28
C SER A 350 -13.54 5.20 1.99
N ILE A 351 -12.59 5.80 1.29
CA ILE A 351 -12.84 6.68 0.13
C ILE A 351 -13.65 5.95 -0.96
N PRO A 352 -13.26 4.75 -1.45
CA PRO A 352 -13.97 4.11 -2.56
C PRO A 352 -15.43 3.81 -2.22
N SER A 353 -15.70 3.35 -0.99
CA SER A 353 -17.06 3.05 -0.55
C SER A 353 -17.92 4.32 -0.44
N PHE A 354 -17.34 5.43 0.03
CA PHE A 354 -18.08 6.70 0.12
C PHE A 354 -18.37 7.30 -1.26
N GLU A 355 -17.45 7.15 -2.22
CA GLU A 355 -17.66 7.55 -3.61
C GLU A 355 -18.74 6.70 -4.28
N GLU A 356 -18.69 5.38 -4.12
CA GLU A 356 -19.69 4.45 -4.64
C GLU A 356 -21.10 4.74 -4.11
N LEU A 357 -21.21 5.08 -2.82
CA LEU A 357 -22.46 5.45 -2.17
C LEU A 357 -22.92 6.88 -2.50
N GLY A 358 -22.14 7.66 -3.24
CA GLY A 358 -22.46 9.04 -3.60
C GLY A 358 -22.52 9.97 -2.39
N ILE A 359 -21.78 9.68 -1.33
CA ILE A 359 -21.73 10.51 -0.12
C ILE A 359 -21.04 11.84 -0.49
N PRO A 360 -21.62 13.02 -0.20
CA PRO A 360 -20.96 14.30 -0.40
C PRO A 360 -19.92 14.52 0.72
N PHE A 361 -18.78 13.86 0.63
CA PHE A 361 -17.69 14.01 1.60
C PHE A 361 -16.50 14.81 1.04
N GLY A 362 -15.74 15.39 1.95
CA GLY A 362 -14.36 15.84 1.73
C GLY A 362 -13.43 15.15 2.72
N ILE A 363 -12.13 15.29 2.47
CA ILE A 363 -11.06 14.73 3.27
C ILE A 363 -10.04 15.82 3.58
N THR A 364 -9.34 15.68 4.70
CA THR A 364 -8.21 16.51 5.09
C THR A 364 -7.25 15.71 5.97
N SER A 365 -6.06 16.26 6.18
CA SER A 365 -5.05 15.73 7.09
C SER A 365 -5.58 15.63 8.53
N TYR A 366 -4.94 14.79 9.34
CA TYR A 366 -5.17 14.80 10.77
C TYR A 366 -4.80 16.15 11.38
N PRO A 367 -5.45 16.56 12.48
CA PRO A 367 -5.17 17.86 13.09
C PRO A 367 -3.77 17.90 13.71
N TYR A 368 -3.28 19.09 14.02
CA TYR A 368 -2.08 19.28 14.83
C TYR A 368 -2.42 19.77 16.24
N ASN A 369 -1.56 19.43 17.19
CA ASN A 369 -1.62 19.94 18.55
C ASN A 369 -0.76 21.21 18.67
N ALA A 370 -1.42 22.36 18.76
CA ALA A 370 -0.73 23.66 18.86
C ALA A 370 0.07 23.84 20.15
N GLU A 371 -0.28 23.13 21.23
CA GLU A 371 0.42 23.21 22.52
C GLU A 371 1.78 22.53 22.49
N THR A 372 1.89 21.41 21.75
CA THR A 372 3.14 20.65 21.59
C THR A 372 3.87 20.98 20.29
N GLY A 373 3.20 21.62 19.34
CA GLY A 373 3.71 21.85 17.99
C GLY A 373 3.81 20.57 17.16
N ARG A 374 3.18 19.47 17.59
CA ARG A 374 3.25 18.16 16.92
C ARG A 374 1.95 17.84 16.19
N TRP A 375 2.06 17.14 15.07
CA TRP A 375 0.91 16.54 14.40
C TRP A 375 0.32 15.40 15.22
N ILE A 376 -1.00 15.23 15.15
CA ILE A 376 -1.61 13.95 15.49
C ILE A 376 -1.20 12.97 14.38
N SER A 377 -0.12 12.23 14.61
CA SER A 377 0.61 11.50 13.56
C SER A 377 -0.27 10.39 12.95
N PRO A 378 -0.70 10.50 11.68
CA PRO A 378 -1.56 9.50 11.08
C PRO A 378 -0.82 8.17 10.94
N MET A 379 -1.51 7.06 11.20
CA MET A 379 -0.93 5.74 11.04
C MET A 379 -0.80 5.36 9.56
N LEU A 380 0.39 4.93 9.15
CA LEU A 380 0.68 4.35 7.83
C LEU A 380 0.56 2.82 7.93
N ASP A 381 -0.49 2.27 7.32
CA ASP A 381 -0.88 0.87 7.44
C ASP A 381 -0.71 0.13 6.11
N PHE A 382 0.40 -0.59 5.99
CA PHE A 382 0.79 -1.31 4.78
C PHE A 382 0.21 -2.71 4.73
N LYS A 383 -0.20 -3.11 3.52
CA LYS A 383 -0.54 -4.48 3.18
C LYS A 383 0.52 -5.00 2.24
N GLY A 384 0.78 -6.30 2.31
CA GLY A 384 1.82 -6.94 1.51
C GLY A 384 1.51 -8.40 1.28
N PHE A 385 2.43 -9.12 0.65
CA PHE A 385 2.31 -10.54 0.39
C PHE A 385 3.50 -11.31 0.96
N GLY A 386 3.19 -12.32 1.78
CA GLY A 386 4.16 -13.33 2.20
C GLY A 386 4.10 -14.54 1.27
N ILE A 387 5.27 -15.09 0.92
CA ILE A 387 5.38 -16.37 0.22
C ILE A 387 5.40 -17.47 1.26
N THR A 388 4.45 -18.41 1.19
CA THR A 388 4.39 -19.45 2.21
C THR A 388 5.59 -20.39 2.11
N ARG A 389 6.07 -20.85 3.26
CA ARG A 389 7.20 -21.79 3.34
C ARG A 389 6.92 -23.13 2.67
N LYS A 390 5.65 -23.49 2.46
CA LYS A 390 5.22 -24.75 1.84
C LYS A 390 4.94 -24.62 0.33
N THR A 391 5.09 -23.45 -0.28
CA THR A 391 4.94 -23.33 -1.74
C THR A 391 5.92 -24.26 -2.45
N ARG A 392 5.47 -24.81 -3.57
CA ARG A 392 6.31 -25.58 -4.49
C ARG A 392 6.68 -24.78 -5.73
N GLU A 393 6.18 -23.55 -5.83
CA GLU A 393 6.29 -22.68 -6.99
C GLU A 393 6.93 -21.33 -6.62
N PRO A 394 8.08 -21.29 -5.90
CA PRO A 394 8.65 -20.03 -5.40
C PRO A 394 9.00 -19.06 -6.53
N VAL A 395 9.47 -19.57 -7.68
CA VAL A 395 9.80 -18.75 -8.86
C VAL A 395 8.54 -18.07 -9.43
N LEU A 396 7.44 -18.82 -9.58
CA LEU A 396 6.19 -18.25 -10.09
C LEU A 396 5.54 -17.30 -9.08
N ALA A 397 5.62 -17.61 -7.79
CA ALA A 397 5.15 -16.73 -6.72
C ALA A 397 5.92 -15.40 -6.73
N MET A 398 7.25 -15.46 -6.90
CA MET A 398 8.08 -14.26 -7.04
C MET A 398 7.71 -13.44 -8.28
N ALA A 399 7.54 -14.09 -9.44
CA ALA A 399 7.15 -13.40 -10.67
C ALA A 399 5.80 -12.68 -10.54
N LEU A 400 4.83 -13.28 -9.84
CA LEU A 400 3.55 -12.61 -9.56
C LEU A 400 3.76 -11.39 -8.66
N LEU A 401 4.60 -11.47 -7.63
CA LEU A 401 4.86 -10.31 -6.76
C LEU A 401 5.58 -9.19 -7.50
N GLU A 402 6.58 -9.51 -8.33
CA GLU A 402 7.22 -8.54 -9.21
C GLU A 402 6.22 -7.85 -10.12
N TYR A 403 5.33 -8.61 -10.77
CA TYR A 403 4.25 -8.05 -11.58
C TYR A 403 3.34 -7.12 -10.78
N LEU A 404 2.86 -7.55 -9.60
CA LEU A 404 1.94 -6.77 -8.76
C LEU A 404 2.59 -5.49 -8.21
N THR A 405 3.89 -5.50 -7.96
CA THR A 405 4.66 -4.33 -7.52
C THR A 405 5.19 -3.46 -8.67
N GLY A 406 4.99 -3.90 -9.92
CA GLY A 406 5.34 -3.15 -11.11
C GLY A 406 4.44 -1.92 -11.30
N PRO A 407 4.89 -0.91 -12.06
CA PRO A 407 4.16 0.34 -12.24
C PRO A 407 2.77 0.13 -12.84
N GLY A 408 2.63 -0.74 -13.84
CA GLY A 408 1.33 -1.03 -14.48
C GLY A 408 0.29 -1.59 -13.51
N ALA A 409 0.65 -2.60 -12.71
CA ALA A 409 -0.27 -3.20 -11.73
C ALA A 409 -0.58 -2.23 -10.57
N GLN A 410 0.42 -1.47 -10.11
CA GLN A 410 0.24 -0.46 -9.06
C GLN A 410 -0.69 0.66 -9.50
N THR A 411 -0.52 1.18 -10.72
CA THR A 411 -1.43 2.15 -11.33
C THR A 411 -2.84 1.58 -11.49
N ALA A 412 -2.95 0.36 -12.03
CA ALA A 412 -4.24 -0.29 -12.30
C ALA A 412 -5.02 -0.62 -11.02
N PHE A 413 -4.34 -0.91 -9.91
CA PHE A 413 -4.98 -1.24 -8.64
C PHE A 413 -5.10 -0.02 -7.71
N CYS A 414 -4.00 0.66 -7.39
CA CYS A 414 -3.98 1.63 -6.30
C CYS A 414 -4.77 2.90 -6.61
N ILE A 415 -4.64 3.44 -7.83
CA ILE A 415 -5.27 4.71 -8.19
C ILE A 415 -6.81 4.60 -8.13
N PRO A 416 -7.47 3.61 -8.77
CA PRO A 416 -8.93 3.53 -8.76
C PRO A 416 -9.53 3.28 -7.37
N VAL A 417 -8.79 2.67 -6.46
CA VAL A 417 -9.25 2.39 -5.08
C VAL A 417 -8.59 3.27 -4.03
N ASN A 418 -7.99 4.39 -4.45
CA ASN A 418 -7.37 5.41 -3.58
C ASN A 418 -6.38 4.82 -2.56
N LYS A 419 -5.56 3.84 -2.95
CA LYS A 419 -4.48 3.29 -2.11
C LYS A 419 -3.17 4.02 -2.39
N ILE A 420 -2.27 4.05 -1.41
CA ILE A 420 -0.91 4.59 -1.58
C ILE A 420 -0.09 3.53 -2.33
N PRO A 421 0.39 3.81 -3.56
CA PRO A 421 1.28 2.88 -4.26
C PRO A 421 2.58 2.69 -3.49
N VAL A 422 3.10 1.46 -3.50
CA VAL A 422 4.45 1.19 -2.96
C VAL A 422 5.51 1.33 -4.03
N ASN A 423 5.16 1.23 -5.31
CA ASN A 423 6.14 1.49 -6.36
C ASN A 423 6.52 2.98 -6.35
N ARG A 424 7.82 3.26 -6.17
CA ARG A 424 8.33 4.63 -5.97
C ARG A 424 8.07 5.55 -7.15
N GLU A 425 8.10 5.02 -8.37
CA GLU A 425 7.86 5.80 -9.59
C GLU A 425 6.40 6.21 -9.66
N VAL A 426 5.47 5.25 -9.51
CA VAL A 426 4.02 5.54 -9.48
C VAL A 426 3.67 6.47 -8.32
N LEU A 427 4.24 6.22 -7.14
CA LEU A 427 4.04 7.10 -6.00
C LEU A 427 4.56 8.51 -6.29
N GLY A 428 5.80 8.63 -6.78
CA GLY A 428 6.41 9.92 -7.12
C GLY A 428 5.56 10.73 -8.10
N ASP A 429 5.17 10.13 -9.23
CA ASP A 429 4.28 10.75 -10.21
C ASP A 429 2.97 11.22 -9.57
N GLN A 430 2.29 10.35 -8.82
CA GLN A 430 1.01 10.72 -8.22
C GLN A 430 1.13 11.79 -7.14
N LEU A 431 2.25 11.88 -6.41
CA LEU A 431 2.49 12.96 -5.46
C LEU A 431 2.73 14.32 -6.16
N GLU A 432 3.20 14.32 -7.40
CA GLU A 432 3.42 15.52 -8.21
C GLU A 432 2.18 15.94 -9.01
N THR A 433 1.52 14.98 -9.67
CA THR A 433 0.48 15.21 -10.67
C THR A 433 -0.93 14.84 -10.19
N GLY A 434 -1.03 14.08 -9.10
CA GLY A 434 -2.28 13.58 -8.56
C GLY A 434 -3.16 14.66 -7.91
N GLY A 435 -4.41 14.29 -7.66
CA GLY A 435 -5.40 15.17 -7.04
C GLY A 435 -5.14 15.48 -5.57
N GLU A 436 -6.09 16.21 -4.95
CA GLU A 436 -6.06 16.64 -3.53
C GLU A 436 -5.69 15.49 -2.57
N VAL A 437 -6.21 14.28 -2.82
CA VAL A 437 -5.91 13.09 -2.00
C VAL A 437 -4.41 12.76 -1.91
N TYR A 438 -3.66 12.93 -3.00
CA TYR A 438 -2.21 12.63 -3.02
C TYR A 438 -1.39 13.69 -2.30
N GLN A 439 -1.85 14.94 -2.22
CA GLN A 439 -1.22 15.95 -1.39
C GLN A 439 -1.39 15.62 0.11
N LEU A 440 -2.54 15.06 0.49
CA LEU A 440 -2.76 14.54 1.84
C LEU A 440 -1.90 13.30 2.11
N TYR A 441 -1.73 12.42 1.11
CA TYR A 441 -0.81 11.29 1.23
C TYR A 441 0.63 11.73 1.39
N LYS A 442 1.10 12.71 0.60
CA LYS A 442 2.43 13.30 0.77
C LYS A 442 2.63 13.75 2.22
N HIS A 443 1.69 14.55 2.72
CA HIS A 443 1.75 15.03 4.10
C HIS A 443 1.78 13.87 5.12
N ALA A 444 0.91 12.87 4.96
CA ALA A 444 0.89 11.71 5.83
C ALA A 444 2.18 10.88 5.77
N LEU A 445 2.82 10.76 4.62
CA LEU A 445 4.12 10.10 4.49
C LEU A 445 5.24 10.90 5.15
N ASP A 446 5.14 12.24 5.19
CA ASP A 446 6.12 13.13 5.82
C ASP A 446 6.02 13.11 7.36
N VAL A 447 4.82 12.95 7.94
CA VAL A 447 4.58 13.09 9.40
C VAL A 447 3.99 11.86 10.08
N GLY A 448 3.66 10.83 9.32
CA GLY A 448 2.95 9.64 9.78
C GLY A 448 3.84 8.62 10.46
N THR A 449 3.20 7.72 11.21
CA THR A 449 3.85 6.64 11.95
C THR A 449 3.48 5.30 11.35
N TYR A 450 4.47 4.49 11.00
CA TYR A 450 4.25 3.14 10.52
C TYR A 450 3.59 2.27 11.60
N VAL A 451 2.57 1.50 11.22
CA VAL A 451 2.04 0.44 12.09
C VAL A 451 3.15 -0.59 12.34
N PRO A 452 3.58 -0.82 13.60
CA PRO A 452 4.65 -1.78 13.87
C PRO A 452 4.21 -3.22 13.58
N ALA A 453 5.11 -4.01 13.00
CA ALA A 453 4.85 -5.41 12.63
C ALA A 453 5.23 -6.43 13.73
N TYR A 454 5.29 -5.98 14.99
CA TYR A 454 5.69 -6.75 16.16
C TYR A 454 4.48 -7.10 17.04
N ASN A 455 4.48 -8.29 17.64
CA ASN A 455 3.49 -8.79 18.59
C ASN A 455 3.31 -7.87 19.80
N ALA A 456 4.36 -7.12 20.19
CA ALA A 456 4.26 -6.10 21.25
C ALA A 456 3.19 -5.03 20.90
N TYR A 457 3.09 -4.64 19.63
CA TYR A 457 2.03 -3.73 19.16
C TYR A 457 0.64 -4.39 19.21
N ASP A 458 0.53 -5.67 18.87
CA ASP A 458 -0.75 -6.39 18.96
C ASP A 458 -1.22 -6.53 20.41
N LEU A 459 -0.31 -6.84 21.34
CA LEU A 459 -0.59 -6.89 22.77
C LEU A 459 -1.02 -5.53 23.30
N TYR A 460 -0.28 -4.48 22.94
CA TYR A 460 -0.60 -3.08 23.25
C TYR A 460 -2.01 -2.71 22.77
N LYS A 461 -2.31 -2.95 21.49
CA LYS A 461 -3.59 -2.67 20.86
C LYS A 461 -4.73 -3.38 21.58
N ASN A 462 -4.59 -4.69 21.79
CA ASN A 462 -5.65 -5.52 22.37
C ASN A 462 -5.89 -5.20 23.86
N THR A 463 -4.84 -4.82 24.58
CA THR A 463 -4.93 -4.41 25.99
C THR A 463 -5.68 -3.10 26.11
N LEU A 464 -5.22 -2.06 25.39
CA LEU A 464 -5.88 -0.76 25.45
C LEU A 464 -7.28 -0.77 24.85
N TRP A 465 -7.56 -1.55 23.80
CA TRP A 465 -8.94 -1.66 23.27
C TRP A 465 -9.94 -2.07 24.36
N LYS A 466 -9.54 -2.95 25.28
CA LYS A 466 -10.38 -3.32 26.44
C LYS A 466 -10.44 -2.19 27.46
N LEU A 467 -9.30 -1.58 27.78
CA LEU A 467 -9.18 -0.65 28.90
C LEU A 467 -9.70 0.76 28.62
N LEU A 468 -9.62 1.24 27.38
CA LEU A 468 -10.12 2.57 26.98
C LEU A 468 -11.61 2.74 27.29
N ARG A 469 -12.39 1.66 27.21
CA ARG A 469 -13.80 1.66 27.62
C ARG A 469 -13.99 2.04 29.09
N PHE A 470 -13.10 1.57 29.98
CA PHE A 470 -13.21 1.92 31.40
C PHE A 470 -12.96 3.40 31.65
N VAL A 471 -12.08 4.04 30.87
CA VAL A 471 -11.84 5.49 30.96
C VAL A 471 -13.06 6.27 30.47
N PHE A 472 -13.54 6.00 29.25
CA PHE A 472 -14.59 6.80 28.63
C PHE A 472 -16.00 6.51 29.19
N LEU A 473 -16.17 5.44 29.96
CA LEU A 473 -17.41 5.10 30.67
C LEU A 473 -17.35 5.42 32.17
N ASP A 474 -16.33 6.16 32.64
CA ASP A 474 -16.14 6.55 34.04
C ASP A 474 -16.09 5.36 35.02
N GLN A 475 -15.60 4.21 34.56
CA GLN A 475 -15.50 2.99 35.36
C GLN A 475 -14.14 2.87 36.05
N MET A 476 -13.09 3.50 35.51
CA MET A 476 -11.76 3.55 36.13
C MET A 476 -11.08 4.89 35.82
N SER A 477 -10.21 5.33 36.74
CA SER A 477 -9.39 6.53 36.52
C SER A 477 -8.29 6.28 35.47
N ILE A 478 -7.84 7.35 34.79
CA ILE A 478 -6.73 7.26 33.82
C ILE A 478 -5.47 6.65 34.45
N PRO A 479 -4.99 7.08 35.65
CA PRO A 479 -3.82 6.47 36.27
C PRO A 479 -3.98 4.97 36.53
N GLU A 480 -5.15 4.54 37.00
CA GLU A 480 -5.43 3.13 37.27
C GLU A 480 -5.44 2.29 35.99
N VAL A 481 -6.03 2.81 34.91
CA VAL A 481 -6.04 2.15 33.60
C VAL A 481 -4.62 2.00 33.04
N LEU A 482 -3.81 3.05 33.11
CA LEU A 482 -2.44 3.00 32.60
C LEU A 482 -1.55 2.07 33.42
N GLU A 483 -1.69 2.08 34.75
CA GLU A 483 -0.96 1.16 35.63
C GLU A 483 -1.32 -0.31 35.35
N LYS A 484 -2.62 -0.66 35.37
CA LYS A 484 -3.04 -2.04 35.09
C LYS A 484 -2.72 -2.47 33.67
N GLY A 485 -2.88 -1.58 32.70
CA GLY A 485 -2.54 -1.85 31.32
C GLY A 485 -1.05 -2.13 31.16
N GLN A 486 -0.18 -1.35 31.81
CA GLN A 486 1.25 -1.59 31.77
C GLN A 486 1.60 -2.93 32.42
N GLN A 487 1.02 -3.25 33.59
CA GLN A 487 1.21 -4.55 34.24
C GLN A 487 0.80 -5.73 33.34
N ILE A 488 -0.30 -5.60 32.60
CA ILE A 488 -0.74 -6.63 31.65
C ILE A 488 0.26 -6.75 30.49
N ILE A 489 0.72 -5.63 29.93
CA ILE A 489 1.72 -5.64 28.84
C ILE A 489 3.00 -6.31 29.34
N ASP A 490 3.58 -5.83 30.45
CA ASP A 490 4.83 -6.34 31.02
C ASP A 490 4.77 -7.83 31.36
N ALA A 491 3.61 -8.33 31.80
CA ALA A 491 3.42 -9.74 32.12
C ALA A 491 3.24 -10.66 30.89
N ASN A 492 3.01 -10.08 29.70
CA ASN A 492 2.71 -10.83 28.48
C ASN A 492 3.63 -10.46 27.30
N VAL A 493 4.67 -9.64 27.52
CA VAL A 493 5.74 -9.46 26.53
C VAL A 493 6.47 -10.81 26.36
N PRO A 494 6.62 -11.33 25.12
CA PRO A 494 7.18 -12.65 24.85
C PRO A 494 8.60 -12.89 25.37
#